data_AF-A0A8J7ZKU8-F1
#
_entry.id   AF-A0A8J7ZKU8-F1
#
_cell.length_a   1.000
_cell.length_b   1.000
_cell.length_c   1.000
_cell.angle_alpha   90.00
_cell.angle_beta   90.00
_cell.angle_gamma   90.00
#
_symmetry.space_group_name_H-M   'P 1'
#
loop_
_entity.id
_entity.type
_entity.pdbx_description
1 polymer ?
#
loop_
_entity_poly.entity_id
_entity_poly.type
_entity_poly.pdbx_seq_one_letter_code
_entity_poly.pdbx_strand_id
1 'polypeptide(L)'
;MSQLNAPVSTMFDVQRTMIEQSHEAMTQSIDAQQQFVQSMMDVDAAKQLNERGYEAAHGMVDAYFDTLEATLPTDQATALEDVRTTMVEQLDALEANQTEALEAFEASVEDATEVTDDGFEAFLAALDEQIDATLELHGDVEHQTLESVDEFEHNLEQLETQVGEIQAKLEDASDAIADSTEEMVEVQFEATGESLESLPGLGATYAQRLQEQGIETVQTLTEANADAIAEIADVSTEQAEAWIDAAQTTAN
;
A
#
# COMPACT_ATOMS: atom_id res chain seq x y z
N MET A 1 1.09 -4.28 -20.99
CA MET A 1 -0.26 -3.91 -20.53
C MET A 1 -0.31 -4.26 -19.08
N SER A 2 -0.33 -3.25 -18.23
CA SER A 2 -0.22 -3.47 -16.80
C SER A 2 -1.56 -3.80 -16.15
N GLN A 3 -1.51 -4.35 -14.93
CA GLN A 3 -2.70 -4.89 -14.26
C GLN A 3 -3.70 -3.80 -13.85
N LEU A 4 -3.23 -2.57 -13.56
CA LEU A 4 -4.09 -1.44 -13.19
C LEU A 4 -4.53 -0.59 -14.39
N ASN A 5 -3.80 -0.65 -15.50
CA ASN A 5 -4.08 0.13 -16.71
C ASN A 5 -5.30 -0.43 -17.49
N ALA A 6 -5.44 -1.76 -17.56
CA ALA A 6 -6.50 -2.41 -18.33
C ALA A 6 -7.95 -2.09 -17.87
N PRO A 7 -8.27 -2.06 -16.57
CA PRO A 7 -9.60 -1.66 -16.10
C PRO A 7 -9.92 -0.18 -16.35
N VAL A 8 -8.94 0.71 -16.17
CA VAL A 8 -9.10 2.16 -16.35
C VAL A 8 -9.36 2.49 -17.81
N SER A 9 -8.56 1.95 -18.72
CA SER A 9 -8.77 2.10 -20.17
C SER A 9 -10.14 1.55 -20.61
N THR A 10 -10.59 0.42 -20.05
CA THR A 10 -11.92 -0.13 -20.36
C THR A 10 -13.06 0.81 -19.99
N MET A 11 -12.95 1.57 -18.88
CA MET A 11 -13.98 2.53 -18.49
C MET A 11 -14.04 3.72 -19.45
N PHE A 12 -12.89 4.26 -19.85
CA PHE A 12 -12.81 5.34 -20.84
C PHE A 12 -13.34 4.90 -22.21
N ASP A 13 -13.04 3.68 -22.65
CA ASP A 13 -13.59 3.09 -23.88
C ASP A 13 -15.12 3.00 -23.86
N VAL A 14 -15.69 2.56 -22.73
CA VAL A 14 -17.15 2.47 -22.54
C VAL A 14 -17.79 3.87 -22.57
N GLN A 15 -17.19 4.83 -21.86
CA GLN A 15 -17.66 6.22 -21.82
C GLN A 15 -17.64 6.85 -23.22
N ARG A 16 -16.52 6.71 -23.95
CA ARG A 16 -16.37 7.17 -25.32
C ARG A 16 -17.43 6.59 -26.23
N THR A 17 -17.63 5.27 -26.17
CA THR A 17 -18.62 4.56 -26.97
C THR A 17 -20.03 5.07 -26.72
N MET A 18 -20.39 5.34 -25.46
CA MET A 18 -21.72 5.88 -25.12
C MET A 18 -21.94 7.30 -25.65
N ILE A 19 -20.92 8.15 -25.58
CA ILE A 19 -20.99 9.53 -26.08
C ILE A 19 -21.11 9.53 -27.61
N GLU A 20 -20.28 8.74 -28.30
CA GLU A 20 -20.32 8.61 -29.77
C GLU A 20 -21.67 8.03 -30.25
N GLN A 21 -22.21 7.01 -29.56
CA GLN A 21 -23.52 6.44 -29.90
C GLN A 21 -24.68 7.41 -29.65
N SER A 22 -24.62 8.19 -28.56
CA SER A 22 -25.62 9.23 -28.27
C SER A 22 -25.58 10.34 -29.32
N HIS A 23 -24.37 10.75 -29.71
CA HIS A 23 -24.15 11.73 -30.76
C HIS A 23 -24.71 11.24 -32.11
N GLU A 24 -24.33 10.04 -32.54
CA GLU A 24 -24.79 9.47 -33.81
C GLU A 24 -26.32 9.30 -33.82
N ALA A 25 -26.93 8.91 -32.69
CA ALA A 25 -28.38 8.83 -32.55
C ALA A 25 -29.07 10.20 -32.65
N MET A 26 -28.46 11.27 -32.10
CA MET A 26 -28.94 12.64 -32.31
C MET A 26 -28.84 13.03 -33.78
N THR A 27 -27.71 12.79 -34.45
CA THR A 27 -27.53 13.15 -35.86
C THR A 27 -28.51 12.40 -36.77
N GLN A 28 -28.70 11.10 -36.54
CA GLN A 28 -29.64 10.25 -37.30
C GLN A 28 -31.10 10.67 -37.08
N SER A 29 -31.43 11.27 -35.94
CA SER A 29 -32.77 11.78 -35.65
C SER A 29 -33.15 13.02 -36.48
N ILE A 30 -32.16 13.75 -37.02
CA ILE A 30 -32.35 14.93 -37.89
C ILE A 30 -32.92 14.52 -39.26
N ASP A 31 -32.51 13.37 -39.80
CA ASP A 31 -33.05 12.81 -41.04
C ASP A 31 -34.51 12.32 -40.89
N ALA A 32 -34.93 12.01 -39.65
CA ALA A 32 -36.30 11.65 -39.31
C ALA A 32 -37.18 12.91 -39.07
N GLN A 33 -37.37 13.69 -40.13
CA GLN A 33 -38.01 15.01 -40.09
C GLN A 33 -39.42 15.06 -39.46
N GLN A 34 -39.59 16.09 -38.63
CA GLN A 34 -40.81 16.78 -38.16
C GLN A 34 -41.74 16.14 -37.13
N GLN A 35 -41.84 14.81 -37.01
CA GLN A 35 -42.75 14.22 -36.00
C GLN A 35 -42.05 13.87 -34.67
N PHE A 36 -40.71 13.81 -34.67
CA PHE A 36 -39.87 13.45 -33.53
C PHE A 36 -39.39 14.66 -32.70
N VAL A 37 -39.14 15.80 -33.36
CA VAL A 37 -38.64 17.04 -32.75
C VAL A 37 -39.57 17.60 -31.66
N GLN A 38 -40.89 17.43 -31.83
CA GLN A 38 -41.88 17.86 -30.82
C GLN A 38 -41.98 16.91 -29.62
N SER A 39 -41.42 15.71 -29.68
CA SER A 39 -41.49 14.71 -28.61
C SER A 39 -40.17 14.45 -27.89
N MET A 40 -39.03 14.94 -28.42
CA MET A 40 -37.70 14.62 -27.88
C MET A 40 -37.03 15.80 -27.15
N MET A 41 -37.41 17.06 -27.42
CA MET A 41 -36.98 18.22 -26.62
C MET A 41 -37.92 18.45 -25.44
N ASP A 42 -38.19 17.41 -24.66
CA ASP A 42 -38.78 17.60 -23.34
C ASP A 42 -37.61 17.90 -22.40
N VAL A 43 -37.23 19.17 -22.31
CA VAL A 43 -36.11 19.64 -21.48
C VAL A 43 -36.30 19.18 -20.03
N ASP A 44 -37.54 19.02 -19.59
CA ASP A 44 -37.91 18.43 -18.30
C ASP A 44 -37.52 16.94 -18.16
N ALA A 45 -37.60 16.16 -19.24
CA ALA A 45 -37.15 14.77 -19.24
C ALA A 45 -35.62 14.68 -19.18
N ALA A 46 -34.92 15.61 -19.85
CA ALA A 46 -33.47 15.73 -19.78
C ALA A 46 -33.00 16.13 -18.37
N LYS A 47 -33.64 17.13 -17.76
CA LYS A 47 -33.39 17.51 -16.35
C LYS A 47 -33.57 16.32 -15.40
N GLN A 48 -34.69 15.59 -15.51
CA GLN A 48 -34.95 14.41 -14.67
C GLN A 48 -33.96 13.25 -14.88
N LEU A 49 -33.44 13.06 -16.10
CA LEU A 49 -32.40 12.07 -16.35
C LEU A 49 -31.07 12.50 -15.75
N ASN A 50 -30.78 13.79 -15.82
CA ASN A 50 -29.57 14.38 -15.28
C ASN A 50 -29.53 14.28 -13.75
N GLU A 51 -30.59 14.71 -13.07
CA GLU A 51 -30.78 14.57 -11.61
C GLU A 51 -30.55 13.12 -11.15
N ARG A 52 -31.16 12.15 -11.86
CA ARG A 52 -30.99 10.72 -11.55
C ARG A 52 -29.56 10.21 -11.78
N GLY A 53 -28.85 10.77 -12.75
CA GLY A 53 -27.46 10.45 -13.05
C GLY A 53 -26.53 10.87 -11.90
N TYR A 54 -26.71 12.09 -11.40
CA TYR A 54 -25.97 12.60 -10.24
C TYR A 54 -26.33 11.83 -8.96
N GLU A 55 -27.61 11.55 -8.71
CA GLU A 55 -28.03 10.73 -7.57
C GLU A 55 -27.35 9.35 -7.57
N ALA A 56 -27.21 8.73 -8.76
CA ALA A 56 -26.50 7.47 -8.92
C ALA A 56 -24.98 7.62 -8.71
N ALA A 57 -24.37 8.69 -9.20
CA ALA A 57 -22.95 9.00 -9.02
C ALA A 57 -22.62 9.24 -7.54
N HIS A 58 -23.44 10.02 -6.84
CA HIS A 58 -23.34 10.22 -5.39
C HIS A 58 -23.41 8.89 -4.64
N GLY A 59 -24.39 8.04 -4.98
CA GLY A 59 -24.53 6.72 -4.38
C GLY A 59 -23.33 5.80 -4.63
N MET A 60 -22.70 5.89 -5.80
CA MET A 60 -21.47 5.15 -6.10
C MET A 60 -20.26 5.65 -5.31
N VAL A 61 -20.08 6.97 -5.22
CA VAL A 61 -19.01 7.58 -4.41
C VAL A 61 -19.17 7.17 -2.95
N ASP A 62 -20.38 7.27 -2.41
CA ASP A 62 -20.69 6.85 -1.04
C ASP A 62 -20.37 5.37 -0.80
N ALA A 63 -20.83 4.48 -1.68
CA ALA A 63 -20.56 3.05 -1.56
C ALA A 63 -19.05 2.72 -1.62
N TYR A 64 -18.28 3.45 -2.42
CA TYR A 64 -16.83 3.29 -2.51
C TYR A 64 -16.13 3.71 -1.22
N PHE A 65 -16.45 4.90 -0.70
CA PHE A 65 -15.87 5.40 0.54
C PHE A 65 -16.30 4.57 1.76
N ASP A 66 -17.55 4.10 1.83
CA ASP A 66 -18.04 3.19 2.87
C ASP A 66 -17.24 1.87 2.89
N THR A 67 -16.90 1.36 1.70
CA THR A 67 -16.09 0.14 1.56
C THR A 67 -14.66 0.35 2.07
N LEU A 68 -14.05 1.50 1.76
CA LEU A 68 -12.72 1.86 2.25
C LEU A 68 -12.71 2.09 3.75
N GLU A 69 -13.70 2.80 4.28
CA GLU A 69 -13.85 3.06 5.71
C GLU A 69 -14.00 1.76 6.50
N ALA A 70 -14.74 0.78 5.98
CA ALA A 70 -14.89 -0.54 6.59
C ALA A 70 -13.56 -1.33 6.71
N THR A 71 -12.53 -0.96 5.95
CA THR A 71 -11.23 -1.63 5.94
C THR A 71 -10.12 -0.90 6.71
N LEU A 72 -10.36 0.35 7.15
CA LEU A 72 -9.35 1.21 7.76
C LEU A 72 -9.50 1.34 9.29
N PRO A 73 -8.40 1.56 10.03
CA PRO A 73 -8.45 1.91 11.46
C PRO A 73 -9.11 3.28 11.67
N THR A 74 -9.82 3.44 12.79
CA THR A 74 -10.68 4.62 13.11
C THR A 74 -9.95 5.97 13.03
N ASP A 75 -8.63 5.99 13.21
CA ASP A 75 -7.81 7.21 13.21
C ASP A 75 -7.55 7.77 11.80
N GLN A 76 -7.73 6.95 10.76
CA GLN A 76 -7.55 7.33 9.34
C GLN A 76 -8.89 7.61 8.63
N ALA A 77 -10.01 7.29 9.28
CA ALA A 77 -11.36 7.49 8.74
C ALA A 77 -11.71 8.98 8.55
N THR A 78 -11.26 9.85 9.45
CA THR A 78 -11.50 11.31 9.37
C THR A 78 -10.82 11.97 8.16
N ALA A 79 -9.62 11.52 7.78
CA ALA A 79 -8.96 12.03 6.57
C ALA A 79 -9.68 11.57 5.29
N LEU A 80 -10.30 10.39 5.32
CA LEU A 80 -11.10 9.87 4.22
C LEU A 80 -12.42 10.65 4.06
N GLU A 81 -13.01 11.06 5.19
CA GLU A 81 -14.25 11.85 5.23
C GLU A 81 -14.08 13.23 4.58
N ASP A 82 -12.94 13.89 4.79
CA ASP A 82 -12.60 15.17 4.14
C ASP A 82 -12.50 15.02 2.61
N VAL A 83 -11.89 13.92 2.15
CA VAL A 83 -11.78 13.62 0.71
C VAL A 83 -13.14 13.27 0.11
N ARG A 84 -13.94 12.46 0.81
CA ARG A 84 -15.32 12.14 0.41
C ARG A 84 -16.16 13.40 0.26
N THR A 85 -16.13 14.28 1.26
CA THR A 85 -16.87 15.54 1.27
C THR A 85 -16.46 16.42 0.09
N THR A 86 -15.17 16.53 -0.17
CA THR A 86 -14.66 17.30 -1.32
C THR A 86 -15.15 16.75 -2.66
N MET A 87 -15.23 15.43 -2.83
CA MET A 87 -15.73 14.81 -4.06
C MET A 87 -17.25 15.01 -4.23
N VAL A 88 -18.01 14.87 -3.14
CA VAL A 88 -19.46 15.12 -3.12
C VAL A 88 -19.76 16.58 -3.47
N GLU A 89 -19.04 17.54 -2.86
CA GLU A 89 -19.20 18.96 -3.18
C GLU A 89 -18.84 19.29 -4.64
N GLN A 90 -17.88 18.58 -5.24
CA GLN A 90 -17.55 18.74 -6.66
C GLN A 90 -18.65 18.20 -7.59
N LEU A 91 -19.27 17.07 -7.23
CA LEU A 91 -20.41 16.54 -7.97
C LEU A 91 -21.62 17.47 -7.87
N ASP A 92 -21.93 17.97 -6.68
CA ASP A 92 -22.99 18.96 -6.46
C ASP A 92 -22.75 20.24 -7.28
N ALA A 93 -21.51 20.72 -7.33
CA ALA A 93 -21.14 21.89 -8.12
C ALA A 93 -21.30 21.65 -9.64
N LEU A 94 -21.00 20.43 -10.10
CA LEU A 94 -21.17 20.03 -11.50
C LEU A 94 -22.65 19.92 -11.87
N GLU A 95 -23.47 19.29 -11.01
CA GLU A 95 -24.92 19.18 -11.15
C GLU A 95 -25.57 20.57 -11.26
N ALA A 96 -25.20 21.49 -10.36
CA ALA A 96 -25.73 22.85 -10.34
C ALA A 96 -25.40 23.60 -11.64
N ASN A 97 -24.14 23.52 -12.10
CA ASN A 97 -23.69 24.20 -13.31
C ASN A 97 -24.36 23.65 -14.58
N GLN A 98 -24.56 22.34 -14.66
CA GLN A 98 -25.24 21.72 -15.81
C GLN A 98 -26.75 21.99 -15.81
N THR A 99 -27.37 22.07 -14.63
CA THR A 99 -28.78 22.45 -14.48
C THR A 99 -29.00 23.89 -14.94
N GLU A 100 -28.13 24.82 -14.52
CA GLU A 100 -28.16 26.21 -14.98
C GLU A 100 -27.96 26.31 -16.50
N ALA A 101 -27.07 25.50 -17.08
CA ALA A 101 -26.87 25.44 -18.53
C ALA A 101 -28.12 24.92 -19.28
N LEU A 102 -28.80 23.91 -18.73
CA LEU A 102 -30.05 23.38 -19.29
C LEU A 102 -31.20 24.38 -19.18
N GLU A 103 -31.30 25.15 -18.10
CA GLU A 103 -32.28 26.23 -17.96
C GLU A 103 -32.00 27.38 -18.93
N ALA A 104 -30.73 27.76 -19.12
CA ALA A 104 -30.34 28.76 -20.11
C ALA A 104 -30.66 28.28 -21.54
N PHE A 105 -30.48 26.98 -21.81
CA PHE A 105 -30.85 26.35 -23.07
C PHE A 105 -32.37 26.35 -23.27
N GLU A 106 -33.15 25.98 -22.26
CA GLU A 106 -34.61 26.03 -22.28
C GLU A 106 -35.13 27.43 -22.61
N ALA A 107 -34.61 28.44 -21.92
CA ALA A 107 -34.95 29.83 -22.15
C ALA A 107 -34.57 30.28 -23.57
N SER A 108 -33.42 29.82 -24.10
CA SER A 108 -33.01 30.13 -25.47
C SER A 108 -33.90 29.46 -26.51
N VAL A 109 -34.41 28.24 -26.26
CA VAL A 109 -35.32 27.52 -27.16
C VAL A 109 -36.73 28.12 -27.11
N GLU A 110 -37.21 28.51 -25.92
CA GLU A 110 -38.51 29.15 -25.73
C GLU A 110 -38.56 30.55 -26.38
N ASP A 111 -37.48 31.32 -26.27
CA ASP A 111 -37.31 32.63 -26.93
C ASP A 111 -37.10 32.47 -28.45
N ALA A 112 -36.55 31.32 -28.90
CA ALA A 112 -36.38 30.97 -30.30
C ALA A 112 -37.63 30.31 -30.92
N THR A 113 -38.83 30.78 -30.56
CA THR A 113 -40.09 30.40 -31.22
C THR A 113 -40.18 30.80 -32.71
N GLU A 114 -39.11 31.40 -33.27
CA GLU A 114 -38.85 31.60 -34.71
C GLU A 114 -37.55 30.90 -35.20
N VAL A 115 -37.14 29.73 -34.66
CA VAL A 115 -36.08 28.94 -35.30
C VAL A 115 -36.57 28.44 -36.66
N THR A 116 -36.19 29.14 -37.73
CA THR A 116 -36.16 28.63 -39.09
C THR A 116 -35.23 27.42 -39.19
N ASP A 117 -35.48 26.48 -40.11
CA ASP A 117 -34.66 25.27 -40.34
C ASP A 117 -33.13 25.56 -40.31
N ASP A 118 -32.71 26.71 -40.86
CA ASP A 118 -31.31 27.18 -40.89
C ASP A 118 -30.69 27.41 -39.50
N GLY A 119 -31.49 27.85 -38.50
CA GLY A 119 -31.03 28.08 -37.13
C GLY A 119 -30.84 26.78 -36.34
N PHE A 120 -31.64 25.76 -36.66
CA PHE A 120 -31.52 24.43 -36.05
C PHE A 120 -30.29 23.69 -36.58
N GLU A 121 -30.01 23.79 -37.88
CA GLU A 121 -28.79 23.24 -38.50
C GLU A 121 -27.52 23.87 -37.89
N ALA A 122 -27.52 25.19 -37.67
CA ALA A 122 -26.42 25.90 -37.04
C ALA A 122 -26.21 25.49 -35.57
N PHE A 123 -27.30 25.26 -34.82
CA PHE A 123 -27.23 24.76 -33.46
C PHE A 123 -26.64 23.35 -33.38
N LEU A 124 -27.07 22.46 -34.27
CA LEU A 124 -26.56 21.08 -34.32
C LEU A 124 -25.07 21.02 -34.71
N ALA A 125 -24.64 21.86 -35.66
CA ALA A 125 -23.23 21.97 -36.01
C ALA A 125 -22.36 22.49 -34.84
N ALA A 126 -22.88 23.44 -34.04
CA ALA A 126 -22.18 23.91 -32.85
C ALA A 126 -22.12 22.84 -31.75
N LEU A 127 -23.15 22.01 -31.63
CA LEU A 127 -23.22 20.92 -30.67
C LEU A 127 -22.28 19.76 -31.04
N ASP A 128 -22.18 19.43 -32.33
CA ASP A 128 -21.20 18.47 -32.90
C ASP A 128 -19.75 18.91 -32.57
N GLU A 129 -19.42 20.17 -32.84
CA GLU A 129 -18.10 20.74 -32.52
C GLU A 129 -17.80 20.73 -31.01
N GLN A 130 -18.82 20.95 -30.16
CA GLN A 130 -18.66 20.90 -28.71
C GLN A 130 -18.46 19.47 -28.18
N ILE A 131 -19.15 18.48 -28.74
CA ILE A 131 -18.97 17.06 -28.39
C ILE A 131 -17.57 16.59 -28.79
N ASP A 132 -17.12 16.92 -30.00
CA ASP A 132 -15.76 16.61 -30.47
C ASP A 132 -14.69 17.22 -29.55
N ALA A 133 -14.82 18.51 -29.22
CA ALA A 133 -13.90 19.18 -28.30
C ALA A 133 -13.89 18.53 -26.90
N THR A 134 -15.05 18.06 -26.42
CA THR A 134 -15.16 17.37 -25.13
C THR A 134 -14.54 15.98 -25.16
N LEU A 135 -14.72 15.24 -26.26
CA LEU A 135 -14.11 13.93 -26.48
C LEU A 135 -12.58 14.02 -26.58
N GLU A 136 -12.06 15.06 -27.24
CA GLU A 136 -10.62 15.33 -27.34
C GLU A 136 -10.03 15.61 -25.94
N LEU A 137 -10.70 16.45 -25.15
CA LEU A 137 -10.31 16.75 -23.77
C LEU A 137 -10.34 15.50 -22.87
N HIS A 138 -11.35 14.64 -23.01
CA HIS A 138 -11.40 13.35 -22.32
C HIS A 138 -10.25 12.42 -22.73
N GLY A 139 -9.92 12.37 -24.02
CA GLY A 139 -8.79 11.57 -24.53
C GLY A 139 -7.45 12.01 -23.94
N ASP A 140 -7.25 13.33 -23.79
CA ASP A 140 -6.06 13.88 -23.14
C ASP A 140 -6.00 13.49 -21.65
N VAL A 141 -7.13 13.55 -20.94
CA VAL A 141 -7.25 13.14 -19.53
C VAL A 141 -7.02 11.63 -19.37
N GLU A 142 -7.56 10.80 -20.27
CA GLU A 142 -7.28 9.36 -20.30
C GLU A 142 -5.78 9.13 -20.43
N HIS A 143 -5.13 9.75 -21.41
CA HIS A 143 -3.71 9.57 -21.65
C HIS A 143 -2.86 9.94 -20.43
N GLN A 144 -3.16 11.09 -19.82
CA GLN A 144 -2.48 11.55 -18.60
C GLN A 144 -2.72 10.60 -17.41
N THR A 145 -3.93 10.06 -17.29
CA THR A 145 -4.30 9.12 -16.23
C THR A 145 -3.57 7.79 -16.41
N LEU A 146 -3.51 7.25 -17.63
CA LEU A 146 -2.79 6.02 -17.93
C LEU A 146 -1.29 6.17 -17.70
N GLU A 147 -0.70 7.31 -18.08
CA GLU A 147 0.71 7.62 -17.80
C GLU A 147 0.99 7.69 -16.29
N SER A 148 0.10 8.32 -15.52
CA SER A 148 0.21 8.41 -14.06
C SER A 148 0.10 7.04 -13.37
N VAL A 149 -0.76 6.16 -13.89
CA VAL A 149 -0.90 4.78 -13.39
C VAL A 149 0.37 3.97 -13.68
N ASP A 150 0.92 4.07 -14.88
CA ASP A 150 2.17 3.39 -15.25
C ASP A 150 3.35 3.90 -14.39
N GLU A 151 3.42 5.21 -14.11
CA GLU A 151 4.44 5.79 -13.22
C GLU A 151 4.29 5.27 -11.78
N PHE A 152 3.06 5.17 -11.27
CA PHE A 152 2.78 4.61 -9.95
C PHE A 152 3.23 3.16 -9.81
N GLU A 153 2.97 2.33 -10.82
CA GLU A 153 3.41 0.92 -10.84
C GLU A 153 4.93 0.79 -10.88
N HIS A 154 5.62 1.59 -11.70
CA HIS A 154 7.08 1.60 -11.71
C HIS A 154 7.65 2.00 -10.34
N ASN A 155 7.02 2.98 -9.66
CA ASN A 155 7.43 3.34 -8.30
C ASN A 155 7.21 2.19 -7.29
N LEU A 156 6.13 1.41 -7.43
CA LEU A 156 5.90 0.21 -6.62
C LEU A 156 6.95 -0.87 -6.87
N GLU A 157 7.29 -1.17 -8.13
CA GLU A 157 8.35 -2.14 -8.47
C GLU A 157 9.72 -1.73 -7.89
N GLN A 158 10.02 -0.42 -7.91
CA GLN A 158 11.22 0.12 -7.27
C GLN A 158 11.20 -0.04 -5.74
N LEU A 159 10.04 0.18 -5.11
CA LEU A 159 9.88 0.00 -3.67
C LEU A 159 10.08 -1.47 -3.26
N GLU A 160 9.46 -2.40 -3.98
CA GLU A 160 9.62 -3.84 -3.76
C GLU A 160 11.09 -4.26 -3.88
N THR A 161 11.80 -3.74 -4.88
CA THR A 161 13.24 -3.98 -5.08
C THR A 161 14.06 -3.45 -3.90
N GLN A 162 13.81 -2.20 -3.46
CA GLN A 162 14.48 -1.61 -2.30
C GLN A 162 14.23 -2.41 -1.02
N VAL A 163 13.00 -2.84 -0.78
CA VAL A 163 12.63 -3.65 0.39
C VAL A 163 13.36 -5.00 0.36
N GLY A 164 13.45 -5.64 -0.82
CA GLY A 164 14.21 -6.88 -1.00
C GLY A 164 15.70 -6.71 -0.69
N GLU A 165 16.32 -5.63 -1.16
CA GLU A 165 17.73 -5.33 -0.85
C GLU A 165 17.96 -5.04 0.64
N ILE A 166 17.01 -4.36 1.31
CA ILE A 166 17.10 -4.10 2.75
C ILE A 166 17.00 -5.41 3.52
N GLN A 167 16.08 -6.30 3.17
CA GLN A 167 15.96 -7.61 3.82
C GLN A 167 17.23 -8.44 3.66
N ALA A 168 17.81 -8.50 2.46
CA ALA A 168 19.06 -9.21 2.22
C ALA A 168 20.23 -8.65 3.05
N LYS A 169 20.35 -7.31 3.12
CA LYS A 169 21.35 -6.67 3.98
C LYS A 169 21.12 -6.92 5.48
N LEU A 170 19.86 -7.05 5.90
CA LEU A 170 19.52 -7.35 7.28
C LEU A 170 19.92 -8.78 7.65
N GLU A 171 19.73 -9.72 6.73
CA GLU A 171 20.12 -11.13 6.87
C GLU A 171 21.65 -11.25 6.94
N ASP A 172 22.38 -10.63 6.02
CA ASP A 172 23.85 -10.56 6.05
C ASP A 172 24.39 -9.92 7.36
N ALA A 173 23.74 -8.85 7.83
CA ALA A 173 24.15 -8.20 9.08
C ALA A 173 23.86 -9.08 10.31
N SER A 174 22.74 -9.81 10.29
CA SER A 174 22.39 -10.77 11.35
C SER A 174 23.42 -11.90 11.42
N ASP A 175 23.80 -12.47 10.28
CA ASP A 175 24.82 -13.53 10.20
C ASP A 175 26.18 -13.02 10.68
N ALA A 176 26.60 -11.81 10.27
CA ALA A 176 27.85 -11.21 10.74
C ALA A 176 27.87 -10.95 12.25
N ILE A 177 26.72 -10.60 12.84
CA ILE A 177 26.59 -10.43 14.30
C ILE A 177 26.65 -11.79 15.00
N ALA A 178 26.04 -12.83 14.44
CA ALA A 178 26.10 -14.18 14.99
C ALA A 178 27.54 -14.69 15.01
N ASP A 179 28.24 -14.62 13.88
CA ASP A 179 29.66 -15.02 13.76
C ASP A 179 30.55 -14.23 14.72
N SER A 180 30.39 -12.90 14.77
CA SER A 180 31.19 -12.06 15.68
C SER A 180 30.89 -12.34 17.15
N THR A 181 29.66 -12.73 17.49
CA THR A 181 29.28 -13.10 18.86
C THR A 181 29.90 -14.44 19.23
N GLU A 182 29.89 -15.41 18.33
CA GLU A 182 30.52 -16.73 18.55
C GLU A 182 32.04 -16.58 18.73
N GLU A 183 32.69 -15.77 17.89
CA GLU A 183 34.12 -15.46 17.99
C GLU A 183 34.46 -14.69 19.29
N MET A 184 33.62 -13.74 19.71
CA MET A 184 33.79 -13.05 21.00
C MET A 184 33.61 -14.01 22.18
N VAL A 185 32.65 -14.93 22.13
CA VAL A 185 32.43 -15.93 23.19
C VAL A 185 33.63 -16.88 23.29
N GLU A 186 34.18 -17.32 22.18
CA GLU A 186 35.37 -18.20 22.15
C GLU A 186 36.62 -17.49 22.69
N VAL A 187 36.85 -16.24 22.27
CA VAL A 187 37.97 -15.41 22.79
C VAL A 187 37.79 -15.05 24.26
N GLN A 188 36.55 -14.84 24.73
CA GLN A 188 36.27 -14.59 26.14
C GLN A 188 36.59 -15.85 26.97
N PHE A 189 36.21 -17.05 26.51
CA PHE A 189 36.54 -18.31 27.17
C PHE A 189 38.05 -18.56 27.26
N GLU A 190 38.82 -18.27 26.20
CA GLU A 190 40.29 -18.36 26.24
C GLU A 190 40.94 -17.27 27.11
N ALA A 191 40.35 -16.07 27.18
CA ALA A 191 40.95 -14.94 27.91
C ALA A 191 40.61 -14.89 29.41
N THR A 192 39.52 -15.52 29.86
CA THR A 192 39.06 -15.43 31.27
C THR A 192 39.35 -16.67 32.12
N GLY A 193 39.76 -17.78 31.53
CA GLY A 193 39.98 -19.03 32.26
C GLY A 193 41.45 -19.42 32.35
N GLU A 194 42.07 -19.34 33.52
CA GLU A 194 43.24 -20.18 33.75
C GLU A 194 42.79 -21.65 33.64
N SER A 195 43.49 -22.43 32.81
CA SER A 195 43.14 -23.82 32.54
C SER A 195 43.28 -24.65 33.82
N LEU A 196 42.31 -25.52 34.10
CA LEU A 196 42.33 -26.41 35.26
C LEU A 196 43.60 -27.27 35.35
N GLU A 197 44.23 -27.58 34.20
CA GLU A 197 45.45 -28.38 34.14
C GLU A 197 46.68 -27.70 34.77
N SER A 198 46.66 -26.38 35.00
CA SER A 198 47.74 -25.68 35.70
C SER A 198 47.65 -25.80 37.22
N LEU A 199 46.52 -26.29 37.77
CA LEU A 199 46.31 -26.35 39.21
C LEU A 199 47.18 -27.41 39.90
N PRO A 200 47.95 -27.03 40.93
CA PRO A 200 48.76 -27.99 41.70
C PRO A 200 47.89 -29.09 42.33
N GLY A 201 48.17 -30.34 41.97
CA GLY A 201 47.47 -31.50 42.50
C GLY A 201 46.20 -31.90 41.74
N LEU A 202 45.81 -31.16 40.69
CA LEU A 202 44.80 -31.57 39.72
C LEU A 202 45.51 -32.22 38.52
N GLY A 203 45.28 -33.52 38.30
CA GLY A 203 45.82 -34.22 37.14
C GLY A 203 44.92 -34.09 35.91
N ALA A 204 45.48 -34.27 34.71
CA ALA A 204 44.75 -34.19 33.43
C ALA A 204 43.47 -35.05 33.39
N THR A 205 43.48 -36.25 34.00
CA THR A 205 42.30 -37.11 34.09
C THR A 205 41.15 -36.49 34.90
N TYR A 206 41.46 -35.76 35.98
CA TYR A 206 40.45 -35.10 36.81
C TYR A 206 40.00 -33.78 36.19
N ALA A 207 40.91 -33.04 35.56
CA ALA A 207 40.59 -31.84 34.78
C ALA A 207 39.59 -32.15 33.65
N GLN A 208 39.83 -33.23 32.89
CA GLN A 208 38.94 -33.66 31.82
C GLN A 208 37.54 -34.02 32.33
N ARG A 209 37.43 -34.73 33.46
CA ARG A 209 36.12 -35.08 34.06
C ARG A 209 35.31 -33.86 34.49
N LEU A 210 36.01 -32.84 35.01
CA LEU A 210 35.39 -31.57 35.42
C LEU A 210 34.92 -30.77 34.20
N GLN A 211 35.73 -30.72 33.14
CA GLN A 211 35.36 -30.09 31.86
C GLN A 211 34.14 -30.76 31.22
N GLU A 212 34.08 -32.10 31.21
CA GLU A 212 32.93 -32.85 30.69
C GLU A 212 31.60 -32.56 31.42
N GLN A 213 31.66 -31.97 32.62
CA GLN A 213 30.49 -31.54 33.41
C GLN A 213 30.31 -30.00 33.44
N GLY A 214 31.02 -29.26 32.58
CA GLY A 214 30.90 -27.81 32.43
C GLY A 214 31.72 -26.97 33.42
N ILE A 215 32.65 -27.58 34.16
CA ILE A 215 33.64 -26.86 34.98
C ILE A 215 34.93 -26.83 34.18
N GLU A 216 35.12 -25.80 33.37
CA GLU A 216 36.22 -25.73 32.40
C GLU A 216 37.38 -24.83 32.84
N THR A 217 37.15 -23.95 33.82
CA THR A 217 38.12 -22.92 34.24
C THR A 217 38.35 -22.92 35.74
N VAL A 218 39.52 -22.42 36.17
CA VAL A 218 39.86 -22.20 37.60
C VAL A 218 38.81 -21.31 38.29
N GLN A 219 38.26 -20.31 37.59
CA GLN A 219 37.20 -19.46 38.12
C GLN A 219 35.92 -20.24 38.39
N THR A 220 35.44 -21.02 37.42
CA THR A 220 34.25 -21.89 37.58
C THR A 220 34.45 -22.91 38.70
N LEU A 221 35.68 -23.41 38.88
CA LEU A 221 36.02 -24.31 39.99
C LEU A 221 35.88 -23.62 41.36
N THR A 222 36.32 -22.36 41.50
CA THR A 222 36.17 -21.61 42.77
C THR A 222 34.73 -21.25 43.11
N GLU A 223 33.86 -21.13 42.10
CA GLU A 223 32.43 -20.82 42.28
C GLU A 223 31.59 -22.08 42.59
N ALA A 224 32.10 -23.26 42.26
CA ALA A 224 31.45 -24.54 42.51
C ALA A 224 31.64 -25.03 43.96
N ASN A 225 30.70 -25.86 44.43
CA ASN A 225 30.77 -26.47 45.76
C ASN A 225 31.72 -27.68 45.75
N ALA A 226 32.56 -27.81 46.78
CA ALA A 226 33.45 -28.95 47.00
C ALA A 226 32.75 -30.32 46.92
N ASP A 227 31.52 -30.44 47.44
CA ASP A 227 30.76 -31.69 47.37
C ASP A 227 30.40 -32.07 45.92
N ALA A 228 30.06 -31.07 45.10
CA ALA A 228 29.73 -31.28 43.69
C ALA A 228 30.99 -31.64 42.89
N ILE A 229 32.12 -30.98 43.17
CA ILE A 229 33.42 -31.29 42.53
C ILE A 229 33.88 -32.70 42.90
N ALA A 230 33.72 -33.09 44.17
CA ALA A 230 34.08 -34.42 44.65
C ALA A 230 33.27 -35.53 43.96
N GLU A 231 31.97 -35.31 43.77
CA GLU A 231 31.09 -36.23 43.04
C GLU A 231 31.47 -36.33 41.56
N ILE A 232 31.75 -35.20 40.90
CA ILE A 232 32.12 -35.17 39.47
C ILE A 232 33.48 -35.83 39.23
N ALA A 233 34.48 -35.53 40.05
CA ALA A 233 35.83 -36.03 39.87
C ALA A 233 36.03 -37.44 40.44
N ASP A 234 35.06 -37.97 41.19
CA ASP A 234 35.14 -39.24 41.93
C ASP A 234 36.32 -39.23 42.91
N VAL A 235 36.35 -38.21 43.77
CA VAL A 235 37.37 -37.98 44.81
C VAL A 235 36.74 -37.65 46.16
N SER A 236 37.55 -37.54 47.22
CA SER A 236 37.04 -37.09 48.52
C SER A 236 36.74 -35.59 48.53
N THR A 237 35.76 -35.16 49.33
CA THR A 237 35.47 -33.73 49.56
C THR A 237 36.71 -32.96 50.01
N GLU A 238 37.55 -33.53 50.89
CA GLU A 238 38.83 -32.91 51.29
C GLU A 238 39.78 -32.64 50.11
N GLN A 239 39.78 -33.51 49.10
CA GLN A 239 40.63 -33.34 47.93
C GLN A 239 40.06 -32.28 46.98
N ALA A 240 38.73 -32.20 46.87
CA ALA A 240 38.05 -31.13 46.13
C ALA A 240 38.24 -29.76 46.81
N GLU A 241 38.16 -29.67 48.13
CA GLU A 241 38.45 -28.46 48.91
C GLU A 241 39.89 -27.99 48.67
N ALA A 242 40.86 -28.91 48.70
CA ALA A 242 42.26 -28.58 48.42
C ALA A 242 42.48 -27.99 47.01
N TRP A 243 41.69 -28.43 46.01
CA TRP A 243 41.73 -27.87 44.66
C TRP A 243 41.10 -26.47 44.59
N ILE A 244 39.98 -26.23 45.30
CA ILE A 244 39.34 -24.92 45.39
C ILE A 244 40.28 -23.91 46.08
N ASP A 245 40.94 -24.30 47.16
CA ASP A 245 41.91 -23.46 47.87
C ASP A 245 43.12 -23.12 46.99
N ALA A 246 43.63 -24.11 46.24
CA ALA A 246 44.70 -23.90 45.27
C ALA A 246 44.26 -22.94 44.15
N ALA A 247 43.02 -23.07 43.68
CA ALA A 247 42.43 -22.21 42.66
C ALA A 247 42.27 -20.76 43.13
N GLN A 248 41.78 -20.54 44.35
CA GLN A 248 41.69 -19.21 44.95
C GLN A 248 43.05 -18.54 45.15
N THR A 249 44.10 -19.33 45.39
CA THR A 249 45.47 -18.83 45.54
C THR A 249 46.11 -18.47 44.20
N THR A 250 45.71 -19.15 43.12
CA THR A 250 46.27 -18.94 41.77
C THR A 250 45.58 -17.79 41.04
N ALA A 251 44.30 -17.53 41.36
CA ALA A 251 43.51 -16.43 40.80
C ALA A 251 43.82 -15.02 41.38
N ASN A 252 44.81 -14.88 42.28
CA ASN A 252 45.13 -13.67 43.05
C ASN A 252 46.58 -13.23 42.81
#